data_AF-A0A951D3E9-F1
#
_entry.id   AF-A0A951D3E9-F1
#
_cell.length_a   1.000
_cell.length_b   1.000
_cell.length_c   1.000
_cell.angle_alpha   90.00
_cell.angle_beta   90.00
_cell.angle_gamma   90.00
#
_symmetry.space_group_name_H-M   'P 1'
#
loop_
_entity.id
_entity.type
_entity.pdbx_description
1 polymer ?
#
loop_
_entity_poly.entity_id
_entity_poly.type
_entity_poly.pdbx_seq_one_letter_code
_entity_poly.pdbx_strand_id
1 'polypeptide(L)'
;MASIRGIERWPFDGSAAGARAGVAHEEKRKAIRSTRLGVGTLACRRCDIPIAIGPDPRSAVDELTCPFCGTRGPVRDFLSLASPTRPARVVVRVRPRASRRVR
;
A
#
# COMPACT_ATOMS: atom_id res chain seq x y z
N MET A 1 -12.60 39.18 -4.92
CA MET A 1 -12.23 38.87 -6.32
C MET A 1 -11.05 37.91 -6.29
N ALA A 2 -11.27 36.69 -6.78
CA ALA A 2 -10.30 35.61 -6.80
C ALA A 2 -9.19 35.88 -7.83
N SER A 3 -7.95 35.54 -7.49
CA SER A 3 -6.95 35.19 -8.49
C SER A 3 -5.90 34.28 -7.87
N ILE A 4 -6.16 32.98 -7.96
CA ILE A 4 -5.19 31.92 -7.68
C ILE A 4 -4.19 31.99 -8.84
N ARG A 5 -2.98 32.48 -8.58
CA ARG A 5 -1.90 32.51 -9.56
C ARG A 5 -1.13 31.19 -9.51
N GLY A 6 -1.01 30.56 -10.67
CA GLY A 6 0.18 29.77 -11.04
C GLY A 6 0.12 28.28 -10.72
N ILE A 7 -0.42 27.50 -11.66
CA ILE A 7 -0.06 26.09 -11.84
C ILE A 7 1.33 26.10 -12.50
N GLU A 8 2.36 25.73 -11.76
CA GLU A 8 3.72 25.67 -12.30
C GLU A 8 3.81 24.53 -13.34
N ARG A 9 4.22 24.94 -14.53
CA ARG A 9 4.39 24.14 -15.75
C ARG A 9 5.71 23.39 -15.65
N TRP A 10 5.64 22.08 -15.40
CA TRP A 10 6.79 21.18 -15.50
C TRP A 10 7.27 21.11 -16.96
N PRO A 11 8.56 21.32 -17.27
CA PRO A 11 9.06 21.15 -18.63
C PRO A 11 9.23 19.65 -18.89
N PHE A 12 8.44 19.12 -19.82
CA PHE A 12 8.82 17.93 -20.56
C PHE A 12 9.72 18.38 -21.72
N ASP A 13 11.02 18.28 -21.55
CA ASP A 13 12.03 18.35 -22.60
C ASP A 13 12.23 16.95 -23.19
N GLY A 14 11.22 16.48 -23.92
CA GLY A 14 11.25 15.21 -24.64
C GLY A 14 11.62 15.38 -26.11
N SER A 15 12.90 15.61 -26.41
CA SER A 15 13.43 15.41 -27.77
C SER A 15 14.54 14.37 -27.73
N ALA A 16 14.14 13.11 -27.89
CA ALA A 16 15.05 12.01 -28.20
C ALA A 16 14.47 11.24 -29.39
N ALA A 17 15.14 11.42 -30.53
CA ALA A 17 14.92 10.67 -31.74
C ALA A 17 15.10 9.15 -31.49
N GLY A 18 14.18 8.34 -32.04
CA GLY A 18 14.49 6.98 -32.46
C GLY A 18 14.66 5.91 -31.38
N ALA A 19 13.73 5.76 -30.44
CA ALA A 19 13.54 4.46 -29.77
C ALA A 19 12.43 3.70 -30.51
N ARG A 20 12.76 2.57 -31.14
CA ARG A 20 11.75 1.61 -31.58
C ARG A 20 10.90 1.29 -30.36
N ALA A 21 9.63 1.70 -30.37
CA ALA A 21 8.70 1.36 -29.32
C ALA A 21 8.70 -0.16 -29.20
N GLY A 22 9.30 -0.68 -28.12
CA GLY A 22 9.23 -2.10 -27.80
C GLY A 22 7.76 -2.50 -27.79
N VAL A 23 7.46 -3.67 -28.34
CA VAL A 23 6.10 -4.23 -28.35
C VAL A 23 5.54 -4.07 -26.94
N ALA A 24 4.49 -3.24 -26.80
CA ALA A 24 3.78 -3.12 -25.52
C ALA A 24 3.22 -4.50 -25.21
N HIS A 25 3.76 -5.15 -24.18
CA HIS A 25 3.27 -6.45 -23.74
C HIS A 25 1.97 -6.25 -22.98
N GLU A 26 0.85 -6.34 -23.71
CA GLU A 26 -0.48 -6.38 -23.11
C GLU A 26 -0.74 -7.80 -22.58
N GLU A 27 -0.61 -7.99 -21.27
CA GLU A 27 -0.98 -9.25 -20.63
C GLU A 27 -2.50 -9.29 -20.42
N LYS A 28 -3.20 -10.09 -21.23
CA LYS A 28 -4.64 -10.38 -21.02
C LYS A 28 -4.82 -11.32 -19.84
N ARG A 29 -4.90 -10.77 -18.63
CA ARG A 29 -5.34 -11.50 -17.44
C ARG A 29 -6.85 -11.69 -17.48
N LYS A 30 -7.33 -12.89 -17.78
CA LYS A 30 -8.73 -13.25 -17.51
C LYS A 30 -8.95 -13.16 -16.01
N ALA A 31 -9.83 -12.25 -15.59
CA ALA A 31 -10.23 -12.16 -14.18
C ALA A 31 -10.96 -13.44 -13.79
N ILE A 32 -10.31 -14.30 -13.01
CA ILE A 32 -10.99 -15.37 -12.29
C ILE A 32 -11.83 -14.67 -11.24
N ARG A 33 -13.16 -14.76 -11.36
CA ARG A 33 -14.07 -14.11 -10.40
C ARG A 33 -13.92 -14.81 -9.05
N SER A 34 -13.38 -14.10 -8.05
CA SER A 34 -13.29 -14.54 -6.66
C SER A 34 -13.98 -13.51 -5.77
N THR A 35 -14.76 -13.98 -4.80
CA THR A 35 -15.37 -13.15 -3.75
C THR A 35 -14.48 -13.06 -2.49
N ARG A 36 -13.39 -13.85 -2.43
CA ARG A 36 -12.47 -13.88 -1.30
C ARG A 36 -11.35 -12.86 -1.50
N LEU A 37 -11.28 -11.87 -0.60
CA LEU A 37 -10.25 -10.83 -0.63
C LEU A 37 -8.94 -11.24 0.05
N GLY A 38 -8.98 -12.11 1.07
CA GLY A 38 -7.78 -12.54 1.78
C GLY A 38 -8.05 -13.49 2.95
N VAL A 39 -6.99 -13.82 3.68
CA VAL A 39 -7.00 -14.60 4.93
C VAL A 39 -6.02 -14.02 5.93
N GLY A 40 -6.27 -14.23 7.22
CA GLY A 40 -5.36 -13.83 8.29
C GLY A 40 -5.81 -12.57 9.02
N THR A 41 -4.86 -11.71 9.38
CA THR A 41 -5.13 -10.49 10.15
C THR A 41 -5.30 -9.28 9.26
N LEU A 42 -6.03 -8.28 9.75
CA LEU A 42 -6.18 -6.97 9.11
C LEU A 42 -5.47 -5.90 9.95
N ALA A 43 -4.88 -4.90 9.33
CA ALA A 43 -4.23 -3.81 10.07
C ALA A 43 -5.24 -2.71 10.40
N CYS A 44 -5.24 -2.21 11.63
CA CYS A 44 -6.02 -1.02 11.97
C CYS A 44 -5.52 0.21 11.20
N ARG A 45 -6.40 0.91 10.48
CA ARG A 45 -6.05 2.17 9.79
C ARG A 45 -5.50 3.28 10.69
N ARG A 46 -5.80 3.24 12.00
CA ARG A 46 -5.43 4.29 12.95
C ARG A 46 -4.14 3.97 13.72
N CYS A 47 -4.06 2.80 14.33
CA CYS A 47 -2.90 2.40 15.15
C CYS A 47 -1.98 1.39 14.47
N ASP A 48 -2.34 0.88 13.29
CA ASP A 48 -1.54 -0.06 12.51
C ASP A 48 -1.29 -1.43 13.16
N ILE A 49 -2.05 -1.76 14.21
CA ILE A 49 -1.93 -3.05 14.90
C ILE A 49 -2.70 -4.13 14.12
N PRO A 50 -2.15 -5.35 13.98
CA PRO A 50 -2.88 -6.47 13.40
C PRO A 50 -4.07 -6.88 14.28
N ILE A 51 -5.23 -7.06 13.66
CA ILE A 51 -6.50 -7.46 14.25
C ILE A 51 -6.88 -8.82 13.69
N ALA A 52 -7.13 -9.78 14.58
CA ALA A 52 -7.69 -11.07 14.20
C ALA A 52 -9.18 -10.91 13.85
N ILE A 53 -9.60 -11.41 12.69
CA ILE A 53 -11.01 -11.35 12.22
C ILE A 53 -11.86 -12.55 12.65
N GLY A 54 -11.24 -13.55 13.28
CA GLY A 54 -11.87 -14.80 13.70
C GLY A 54 -11.83 -15.89 12.61
N PRO A 55 -12.35 -17.09 12.92
CA PRO A 55 -12.42 -18.21 11.96
C PRO A 55 -13.55 -18.04 10.94
N ASP A 56 -14.59 -17.28 11.28
CA ASP A 56 -15.78 -17.10 10.44
C ASP A 56 -15.51 -16.11 9.30
N PRO A 57 -16.03 -16.37 8.09
CA PRO A 57 -15.97 -15.41 7.00
C PRO A 57 -16.60 -14.07 7.39
N ARG A 58 -15.91 -12.97 7.05
CA ARG A 58 -16.40 -11.60 7.22
C ARG A 58 -16.64 -10.95 5.87
N SER A 59 -17.78 -10.29 5.73
CA SER A 59 -18.09 -9.43 4.58
C SER A 59 -17.37 -8.08 4.69
N ALA A 60 -17.10 -7.44 3.56
CA ALA A 60 -16.48 -6.12 3.51
C ALA A 60 -17.36 -5.00 4.12
N VAL A 61 -18.65 -5.27 4.31
CA VAL A 61 -19.61 -4.35 4.96
C VAL A 61 -19.77 -4.62 6.45
N ASP A 62 -19.31 -5.78 6.96
CA ASP A 62 -19.45 -6.14 8.36
C ASP A 62 -18.68 -5.16 9.23
N GLU A 63 -19.18 -4.92 10.43
CA GLU A 63 -18.56 -4.00 11.36
C GLU A 63 -17.43 -4.65 12.15
N LEU A 64 -16.32 -3.93 12.27
CA LEU A 64 -15.13 -4.35 13.00
C LEU A 64 -14.70 -3.23 13.94
N THR A 65 -14.36 -3.60 15.18
CA THR A 65 -13.80 -2.70 16.19
C THR A 65 -12.37 -3.12 16.49
N CYS A 66 -11.43 -2.17 16.43
CA CYS A 66 -10.06 -2.41 16.86
C CYS A 66 -10.02 -2.59 18.38
N PRO A 67 -9.53 -3.73 18.91
CA PRO A 67 -9.48 -3.97 20.34
C PRO A 67 -8.43 -3.11 21.06
N PHE A 68 -7.54 -2.43 20.33
CA PHE A 68 -6.46 -1.62 20.91
C PHE A 68 -6.81 -0.13 20.98
N CYS A 69 -7.31 0.47 19.90
CA CYS A 69 -7.59 1.90 19.84
C CYS A 69 -9.09 2.24 19.80
N GLY A 70 -9.97 1.24 19.81
CA GLY A 70 -11.42 1.42 19.78
C GLY A 70 -11.99 1.93 18.45
N THR A 71 -11.17 2.10 17.42
CA THR A 71 -11.66 2.54 16.10
C THR A 71 -12.62 1.50 15.52
N ARG A 72 -13.82 1.95 15.15
CA ARG A 72 -14.92 1.13 14.66
C ARG A 72 -15.26 1.54 13.22
N GLY A 73 -15.56 0.57 12.38
CA GLY A 73 -15.96 0.80 10.98
C GLY A 73 -16.15 -0.50 10.21
N PRO A 74 -16.56 -0.43 8.94
CA PRO A 74 -16.71 -1.63 8.11
C PRO A 74 -15.34 -2.28 7.86
N VAL A 75 -15.29 -3.61 7.71
CA VAL A 75 -14.06 -4.39 7.45
C VAL A 75 -13.23 -3.81 6.30
N ARG A 76 -13.87 -3.27 5.26
CA ARG A 76 -13.18 -2.64 4.12
C ARG A 76 -12.26 -1.47 4.52
N ASP A 77 -12.56 -0.78 5.62
CA ASP A 77 -11.74 0.34 6.12
C ASP A 77 -10.43 -0.13 6.76
N PHE A 78 -10.33 -1.42 7.05
CA PHE A 78 -9.14 -2.10 7.57
C PHE A 78 -8.37 -2.81 6.46
N LEU A 79 -8.87 -2.78 5.22
CA LEU A 79 -8.18 -3.27 4.02
C LEU A 79 -7.35 -2.14 3.39
N SER A 80 -6.05 -2.37 3.23
CA SER A 80 -5.20 -1.49 2.43
C SER A 80 -5.09 -2.04 1.01
N LEU A 81 -5.91 -1.54 0.08
CA LEU A 81 -5.84 -1.89 -1.35
C LEU A 81 -5.11 -0.83 -2.20
N ALA A 82 -4.80 0.33 -1.62
CA ALA A 82 -4.04 1.36 -2.32
C ALA A 82 -2.60 0.88 -2.56
N SER A 83 -2.07 1.13 -3.76
CA SER A 83 -0.65 0.95 -4.03
C SER A 83 0.17 2.03 -3.31
N PRO A 84 1.28 1.66 -2.63
CA PRO A 84 1.75 0.30 -2.44
C PRO A 84 0.92 -0.43 -1.36
N THR A 85 0.58 -1.69 -1.60
CA THR A 85 -0.13 -2.61 -0.67
C THR A 85 0.77 -2.86 0.53
N ARG A 86 0.86 -1.83 1.38
CA ARG A 86 1.73 -1.63 2.52
C ARG A 86 2.91 -2.61 2.64
N PRO A 87 4.08 -2.30 2.04
CA PRO A 87 5.31 -2.95 2.43
C PRO A 87 5.49 -2.73 3.94
N ALA A 88 5.94 -3.76 4.66
CA ALA A 88 6.23 -3.65 6.10
C ALA A 88 7.05 -2.37 6.32
N ARG A 89 6.53 -1.41 7.10
CA ARG A 89 7.25 -0.19 7.45
C ARG A 89 8.38 -0.53 8.41
N VAL A 90 9.44 -1.15 7.89
CA VAL A 90 10.63 -1.54 8.65
C VAL A 90 11.65 -0.43 8.51
N VAL A 91 12.02 0.20 9.62
CA VAL A 91 13.17 1.11 9.66
C VAL A 91 14.41 0.29 9.99
N VAL A 92 15.24 0.01 8.99
CA VAL A 92 16.55 -0.63 9.19
C VAL A 92 17.56 0.43 9.60
N ARG A 93 18.14 0.31 10.80
CA ARG A 93 19.25 1.15 11.26
C ARG A 93 20.54 0.35 11.22
N VAL A 94 21.41 0.63 10.26
CA VAL A 94 22.75 0.03 10.19
C VAL A 94 23.67 0.79 11.15
N ARG A 95 24.41 0.06 11.99
CA ARG A 95 25.49 0.62 12.82
C ARG A 95 26.85 0.12 12.30
N PRO A 96 27.87 0.98 12.17
CA PRO A 96 29.21 0.52 11.85
C PRO A 96 29.71 -0.41 12.94
N ARG A 97 30.30 -1.53 12.54
CA ARG A 97 30.94 -2.46 13.47
C ARG A 97 32.23 -1.81 13.96
N ALA A 98 32.42 -1.71 15.27
CA ALA A 98 33.72 -1.30 15.81
C ALA A 98 34.77 -2.27 15.26
N SER A 99 35.76 -1.75 14.53
CA SER A 99 36.82 -2.55 13.93
C SER A 99 37.52 -3.34 15.03
N ARG A 100 37.38 -4.67 15.02
CA ARG A 100 38.13 -5.54 15.93
C ARG A 100 39.59 -5.46 15.50
N ARG A 101 40.42 -4.71 16.24
CA ARG A 101 41.88 -4.75 16.05
C ARG A 101 42.29 -6.20 16.33
N VAL A 102 42.67 -6.91 15.28
CA VAL A 102 43.39 -8.17 15.41
C VAL A 102 44.77 -7.78 15.94
N ARG A 103 45.05 -8.16 17.19
CA ARG A 103 46.41 -8.12 17.75
C ARG A 103 47.15 -9.37 17.31
#